data_AF-A0A5J5E532-F1
#
_entry.id   AF-A0A5J5E532-F1
#
_cell.length_a   1.000
_cell.length_b   1.000
_cell.length_c   1.000
_cell.angle_alpha   90.00
_cell.angle_beta   90.00
_cell.angle_gamma   90.00
#
_symmetry.space_group_name_H-M   'P 1'
#
loop_
_entity.id
_entity.type
_entity.pdbx_description
1 polymer ?
#
loop_
_entity_poly.entity_id
_entity_poly.type
_entity_poly.pdbx_seq_one_letter_code
_entity_poly.pdbx_strand_id
1 'polypeptide(L)'
;MTDNTRNGNAASAMDNEQLFDAYRRVRGRKDDRRWAMDAAYALLFDQHASAARVHEALAVQLETFRNIVKDGDGSGDANGTIGTLAVLLGAPEQWAAQRADLWREEGIDAFDYDDTAPLSLRDVLVYAFGFGALATALFWFFMLFRVQDWGAAHMVWRALLPSPMTMGRDGGTLSMGWVAWSGPALPLVIALGVTLINAVYRCVLSAKSFALAVIAAGAVFIVSVAAGSALAMAADAGPRMGMGWMPVAAIAYGLIAYAVSRLWKVPAGRGAETVADDLLLGDDEWLAELTGLLRERNDMTDRDVARIRDEARAHASQSNASLVEEFGSPREYAHRFTPTPVSAGRETVYWAFAVIFAVIGIVWHAVAGETASWWSVAQLAMFLIAFGLALHAWHRRKSEAKGE
;
A
#
# COMPACT_ATOMS: atom_id res chain seq x y z
N MET A 1 19.14 -28.01 25.81
CA MET A 1 18.17 -27.80 24.72
C MET A 1 16.79 -27.30 25.20
N THR A 2 16.59 -27.06 26.50
CA THR A 2 15.30 -26.64 27.11
C THR A 2 15.25 -25.18 27.56
N ASP A 3 16.26 -24.36 27.25
CA ASP A 3 16.34 -22.96 27.71
C ASP A 3 15.89 -21.93 26.65
N ASN A 4 15.80 -22.34 25.37
CA ASN A 4 15.49 -21.42 24.27
C ASN A 4 13.99 -21.06 24.19
N THR A 5 13.10 -21.91 24.73
CA THR A 5 11.64 -21.68 24.69
C THR A 5 11.16 -20.67 25.73
N ARG A 6 11.95 -20.41 26.79
CA ARG A 6 11.57 -19.47 27.86
C ARG A 6 11.90 -18.02 27.52
N ASN A 7 12.96 -17.77 26.75
CA ASN A 7 13.32 -16.43 26.26
C ASN A 7 12.43 -15.99 25.08
N GLY A 8 12.01 -16.91 24.21
CA GLY A 8 11.08 -16.60 23.11
C GLY A 8 9.73 -16.02 23.58
N ASN A 9 9.23 -16.47 24.74
CA ASN A 9 7.97 -15.97 25.32
C ASN A 9 8.08 -14.60 26.01
N ALA A 10 9.28 -14.19 26.43
CA ALA A 10 9.50 -12.85 27.01
C ALA A 10 9.72 -11.81 25.91
N ALA A 11 10.36 -12.20 24.81
CA ALA A 11 10.52 -11.37 23.62
C ALA A 11 9.17 -11.11 22.93
N SER A 12 8.30 -12.11 22.80
CA SER A 12 7.00 -11.97 22.12
C SER A 12 5.98 -11.06 22.83
N ALA A 13 6.20 -10.72 24.10
CA ALA A 13 5.34 -9.82 24.88
C ALA A 13 5.79 -8.35 24.85
N MET A 14 6.97 -8.06 24.28
CA MET A 14 7.55 -6.74 24.26
C MET A 14 7.01 -5.97 23.03
N ASP A 15 6.49 -4.77 23.22
CA ASP A 15 6.05 -3.94 22.08
C ASP A 15 7.27 -3.43 21.29
N ASN A 16 7.10 -3.10 20.00
CA ASN A 16 8.17 -2.60 19.13
C ASN A 16 8.86 -1.37 19.72
N GLU A 17 8.10 -0.46 20.34
CA GLU A 17 8.66 0.72 20.99
C GLU A 17 9.58 0.35 22.17
N GLN A 18 9.18 -0.65 22.96
CA GLN A 18 9.97 -1.15 24.07
C GLN A 18 11.25 -1.85 23.60
N LEU A 19 11.19 -2.54 22.45
CA LEU A 19 12.34 -3.18 21.80
C LEU A 19 13.35 -2.14 21.31
N PHE A 20 12.91 -1.10 20.60
CA PHE A 20 13.78 -0.02 20.16
C PHE A 20 14.42 0.73 21.34
N ASP A 21 13.67 0.95 22.41
CA ASP A 21 14.21 1.52 23.64
C ASP A 21 15.18 0.58 24.37
N ALA A 22 15.03 -0.73 24.21
CA ALA A 22 15.97 -1.69 24.78
C ALA A 22 17.35 -1.61 24.13
N TYR A 23 17.45 -1.35 22.81
CA TYR A 23 18.72 -1.09 22.13
C TYR A 23 19.44 0.14 22.70
N ARG A 24 18.71 1.25 22.90
CA ARG A 24 19.26 2.45 23.57
C ARG A 24 19.78 2.12 24.97
N ARG A 25 19.06 1.31 25.74
CA ARG A 25 19.42 0.99 27.13
C ARG A 25 20.70 0.18 27.28
N VAL A 26 21.13 -0.58 26.26
CA VAL A 26 22.37 -1.38 26.34
C VAL A 26 23.61 -0.49 26.54
N ARG A 27 23.72 0.63 25.81
CA ARG A 27 24.87 1.55 25.89
C ARG A 27 24.52 3.00 26.27
N GLY A 28 23.25 3.31 26.46
CA GLY A 28 22.75 4.66 26.72
C GLY A 28 22.73 5.60 25.50
N ARG A 29 22.93 5.08 24.27
CA ARG A 29 23.08 5.91 23.05
C ARG A 29 21.80 5.94 22.22
N LYS A 30 21.43 7.12 21.73
CA LYS A 30 20.25 7.30 20.84
C LYS A 30 20.46 6.66 19.46
N ASP A 31 21.71 6.61 18.99
CA ASP A 31 22.05 6.04 17.68
C ASP A 31 21.74 4.54 17.60
N ASP A 32 21.82 3.82 18.71
CA ASP A 32 21.50 2.37 18.76
C ASP A 32 20.00 2.13 18.56
N ARG A 33 19.15 3.00 19.13
CA ARG A 33 17.69 3.00 18.87
C ARG A 33 17.40 3.32 17.41
N ARG A 34 18.08 4.34 16.86
CA ARG A 34 17.89 4.75 15.46
C ARG A 34 18.30 3.62 14.51
N TRP A 35 19.44 2.98 14.74
CA TRP A 35 19.87 1.81 13.96
C TRP A 35 18.83 0.69 13.97
N ALA A 36 18.24 0.37 15.13
CA ALA A 36 17.22 -0.67 15.22
C ALA A 36 15.93 -0.30 14.46
N MET A 37 15.53 0.99 14.51
CA MET A 37 14.39 1.49 13.73
C MET A 37 14.67 1.44 12.23
N ASP A 38 15.86 1.86 11.80
CA ASP A 38 16.27 1.86 10.39
C ASP A 38 16.38 0.42 9.86
N ALA A 39 16.88 -0.52 10.66
CA ALA A 39 16.93 -1.94 10.33
C ALA A 39 15.53 -2.58 10.26
N ALA A 40 14.63 -2.23 11.19
CA ALA A 40 13.23 -2.65 11.15
C ALA A 40 12.53 -2.13 9.88
N TYR A 41 12.78 -0.86 9.55
CA TYR A 41 12.24 -0.22 8.36
C TYR A 41 12.75 -0.93 7.09
N ALA A 42 14.05 -1.18 6.99
CA ALA A 42 14.64 -1.89 5.85
C ALA A 42 14.06 -3.32 5.70
N LEU A 43 13.91 -4.06 6.81
CA LEU A 43 13.29 -5.39 6.75
C LEU A 43 11.81 -5.34 6.32
N LEU A 44 11.02 -4.42 6.88
CA LEU A 44 9.59 -4.31 6.57
C LEU A 44 9.34 -3.82 5.14
N PHE A 45 9.98 -2.73 4.74
CA PHE A 45 9.61 -2.00 3.52
C PHE A 45 10.48 -2.35 2.32
N ASP A 46 11.76 -2.67 2.53
CA ASP A 46 12.66 -3.01 1.43
C ASP A 46 12.74 -4.52 1.19
N GLN A 47 12.64 -5.33 2.26
CA GLN A 47 12.68 -6.79 2.19
C GLN A 47 11.31 -7.47 2.29
N HIS A 48 10.22 -6.72 2.57
CA HIS A 48 8.86 -7.25 2.74
C HIS A 48 8.75 -8.34 3.83
N ALA A 49 9.52 -8.22 4.91
CA ALA A 49 9.43 -9.14 6.04
C ALA A 49 8.18 -8.85 6.89
N SER A 50 7.53 -9.90 7.39
CA SER A 50 6.38 -9.77 8.30
C SER A 50 6.78 -9.06 9.60
N ALA A 51 5.90 -8.22 10.13
CA ALA A 51 6.17 -7.46 11.35
C ALA A 51 6.56 -8.34 12.55
N ALA A 52 5.95 -9.53 12.66
CA ALA A 52 6.27 -10.50 13.71
C ALA A 52 7.72 -11.02 13.59
N ARG A 53 8.19 -11.27 12.36
CA ARG A 53 9.54 -11.79 12.09
C ARG A 53 10.60 -10.73 12.24
N VAL A 54 10.30 -9.48 11.86
CA VAL A 54 11.16 -8.33 12.13
C VAL A 54 11.36 -8.16 13.64
N HIS A 55 10.28 -8.25 14.41
CA HIS A 55 10.34 -8.19 15.86
C HIS A 55 11.23 -9.30 16.43
N GLU A 56 11.00 -10.55 16.02
CA GLU A 56 11.78 -11.72 16.45
C GLU A 56 13.27 -11.57 16.12
N ALA A 57 13.61 -11.18 14.88
CA ALA A 57 15.02 -11.00 14.48
C ALA A 57 15.73 -9.91 15.29
N LEU A 58 15.07 -8.79 15.53
CA LEU A 58 15.63 -7.70 16.33
C LEU A 58 15.74 -8.09 17.81
N ALA A 59 14.80 -8.87 18.35
CA ALA A 59 14.90 -9.38 19.71
C ALA A 59 16.10 -10.33 19.86
N VAL A 60 16.30 -11.26 18.93
CA VAL A 60 17.46 -12.15 18.91
C VAL A 60 18.77 -11.35 18.75
N GLN A 61 18.79 -10.38 17.84
CA GLN A 61 19.98 -9.54 17.62
C GLN A 61 20.32 -8.67 18.83
N LEU A 62 19.32 -8.21 19.59
CA LEU A 62 19.50 -7.47 20.82
C LEU A 62 20.20 -8.30 21.90
N GLU A 63 19.90 -9.60 21.99
CA GLU A 63 20.61 -10.50 22.91
C GLU A 63 22.08 -10.65 22.51
N THR A 64 22.36 -10.87 21.22
CA THR A 64 23.73 -10.90 20.68
C THR A 64 24.47 -9.60 20.98
N PHE A 65 23.81 -8.45 20.77
CA PHE A 65 24.39 -7.15 21.06
C PHE A 65 24.70 -6.96 22.57
N ARG A 66 23.80 -7.39 23.46
CA ARG A 66 24.05 -7.37 24.91
C ARG A 66 25.25 -8.23 25.29
N ASN A 67 25.41 -9.39 24.68
CA ASN A 67 26.53 -10.29 24.95
C ASN A 67 27.85 -9.69 24.47
N ILE A 68 27.90 -9.13 23.25
CA ILE A 68 29.08 -8.42 22.72
C ILE A 68 29.51 -7.29 23.67
N VAL A 69 28.56 -6.51 24.20
CA VAL A 69 28.87 -5.40 25.12
C VAL A 69 29.36 -5.91 26.48
N LYS A 70 28.81 -7.02 27.00
CA LYS A 70 29.27 -7.65 28.24
C LYS A 70 30.67 -8.26 28.12
N ASP A 71 30.95 -8.90 26.99
CA ASP A 71 32.22 -9.60 26.75
C ASP A 71 33.34 -8.63 26.33
N GLY A 72 32.99 -7.45 25.80
CA GLY A 72 33.92 -6.41 25.37
C GLY A 72 34.57 -5.61 26.51
N ASP A 73 34.30 -5.92 27.77
CA ASP A 73 34.69 -5.13 28.96
C ASP A 73 36.15 -5.33 29.41
N GLY A 74 37.08 -5.63 28.49
CA GLY A 74 38.47 -5.98 28.83
C GLY A 74 39.61 -5.31 28.05
N SER A 75 39.38 -4.71 26.88
CA SER A 75 40.49 -4.15 26.07
C SER A 75 40.19 -2.83 25.35
N GLY A 76 39.19 -2.08 25.81
CA GLY A 76 38.93 -0.74 25.28
C GLY A 76 39.92 0.28 25.85
N ASP A 77 40.82 0.79 24.99
CA ASP A 77 41.66 1.95 25.26
C ASP A 77 40.91 3.04 26.03
N ALA A 78 41.63 3.74 26.91
CA ALA A 78 41.16 4.80 27.80
C ALA A 78 40.51 6.02 27.09
N ASN A 79 40.33 5.97 25.77
CA ASN A 79 39.57 6.91 24.95
C ASN A 79 38.15 6.43 24.54
N GLY A 80 37.66 5.29 25.06
CA GLY A 80 36.22 5.08 25.31
C GLY A 80 35.27 5.16 24.10
N THR A 81 35.73 4.86 22.89
CA THR A 81 34.87 4.90 21.69
C THR A 81 34.61 3.48 21.17
N ILE A 82 33.76 2.71 21.86
CA ILE A 82 33.08 1.61 21.18
C ILE A 82 32.34 2.25 19.99
N GLY A 83 32.65 1.81 18.76
CA GLY A 83 32.10 2.39 17.54
C GLY A 83 30.56 2.42 17.53
N THR A 84 29.97 3.19 16.60
CA THR A 84 28.52 3.17 16.37
C THR A 84 28.04 1.73 16.14
N LEU A 85 26.76 1.44 16.39
CA LEU A 85 26.22 0.09 16.17
C LEU A 85 26.47 -0.38 14.72
N ALA A 86 26.53 0.56 13.78
CA ALA A 86 26.91 0.31 12.39
C ALA A 86 28.32 -0.25 12.20
N VAL A 87 29.28 0.07 13.08
CA VAL A 87 30.63 -0.52 13.03
C VAL A 87 30.63 -1.94 13.56
N LEU A 88 29.77 -2.25 14.54
CA LEU A 88 29.70 -3.57 15.16
C LEU A 88 28.89 -4.58 14.34
N LEU A 89 27.77 -4.13 13.76
CA LEU A 89 26.77 -4.99 13.11
C LEU A 89 26.62 -4.72 11.60
N GLY A 90 27.36 -3.74 11.06
CA GLY A 90 27.16 -3.24 9.71
C GLY A 90 26.05 -2.19 9.61
N ALA A 91 25.93 -1.58 8.43
CA ALA A 91 24.84 -0.65 8.15
C ALA A 91 23.48 -1.37 8.33
N PRO A 92 22.44 -0.69 8.86
CA PRO A 92 21.15 -1.33 9.15
C PRO A 92 20.53 -1.97 7.91
N GLU A 93 20.70 -1.35 6.74
CA GLU A 93 20.20 -1.86 5.46
C GLU A 93 20.95 -3.13 5.02
N GLN A 94 22.27 -3.17 5.22
CA GLN A 94 23.09 -4.34 4.91
C GLN A 94 22.77 -5.51 5.84
N TRP A 95 22.60 -5.24 7.13
CA TRP A 95 22.17 -6.25 8.09
C TRP A 95 20.79 -6.81 7.73
N ALA A 96 19.84 -5.94 7.37
CA ALA A 96 18.51 -6.35 6.95
C ALA A 96 18.55 -7.21 5.68
N ALA A 97 19.33 -6.83 4.68
CA ALA A 97 19.51 -7.60 3.45
C ALA A 97 20.12 -8.99 3.73
N GLN A 98 21.21 -9.05 4.51
CA GLN A 98 21.83 -10.32 4.91
C GLN A 98 20.87 -11.21 5.70
N ARG A 99 20.05 -10.62 6.58
CA ARG A 99 19.08 -11.37 7.36
C ARG A 99 17.96 -11.94 6.49
N ALA A 100 17.49 -11.16 5.51
CA ALA A 100 16.53 -11.62 4.54
C ALA A 100 17.11 -12.74 3.65
N ASP A 101 18.35 -12.63 3.21
CA ASP A 101 19.01 -13.68 2.43
C ASP A 101 19.14 -14.98 3.22
N LEU A 102 19.53 -14.90 4.50
CA LEU A 102 19.55 -16.07 5.38
C LEU A 102 18.18 -16.72 5.49
N TRP A 103 17.10 -15.94 5.65
CA TRP A 103 15.75 -16.51 5.67
C TRP A 103 15.36 -17.19 4.37
N ARG A 104 15.77 -16.63 3.22
CA ARG A 104 15.55 -17.24 1.89
C ARG A 104 16.31 -18.54 1.75
N GLU A 105 17.58 -18.57 2.17
CA GLU A 105 18.44 -19.77 2.13
C GLU A 105 17.92 -20.87 3.05
N GLU A 106 17.48 -20.51 4.26
CA GLU A 106 16.89 -21.43 5.24
C GLU A 106 15.45 -21.85 4.88
N GLY A 107 14.84 -21.22 3.87
CA GLY A 107 13.45 -21.48 3.48
C GLY A 107 12.43 -21.05 4.53
N ILE A 108 12.78 -20.10 5.41
CA ILE A 108 11.88 -19.62 6.45
C ILE A 108 10.83 -18.71 5.82
N ASP A 109 9.56 -19.01 6.08
CA ASP A 109 8.44 -18.11 5.76
C ASP A 109 8.47 -16.89 6.70
N ALA A 110 9.28 -15.90 6.30
CA ALA A 110 9.48 -14.66 7.02
C ALA A 110 8.80 -13.46 6.36
N PHE A 111 8.34 -13.62 5.12
CA PHE A 111 7.96 -12.52 4.24
C PHE A 111 6.45 -12.40 4.12
N ASP A 112 5.96 -11.18 4.23
CA ASP A 112 4.55 -10.86 4.09
C ASP A 112 4.36 -10.07 2.80
N TYR A 113 3.75 -10.71 1.81
CA TYR A 113 3.32 -10.06 0.57
C TYR A 113 1.82 -9.74 0.61
N ASP A 114 1.16 -9.78 1.77
CA ASP A 114 -0.28 -9.45 1.87
C ASP A 114 -0.56 -8.00 1.40
N ASP A 115 0.42 -7.10 1.49
CA ASP A 115 0.34 -5.75 0.94
C ASP A 115 0.23 -5.71 -0.61
N THR A 116 0.63 -6.78 -1.30
CA THR A 116 0.50 -6.92 -2.77
C THR A 116 -0.67 -7.82 -3.20
N ALA A 117 -1.32 -8.51 -2.25
CA ALA A 117 -2.49 -9.33 -2.52
C ALA A 117 -3.61 -8.54 -3.24
N PRO A 118 -4.43 -9.23 -4.06
CA PRO A 118 -5.59 -8.59 -4.68
C PRO A 118 -6.57 -8.12 -3.61
N LEU A 119 -6.95 -6.84 -3.68
CA LEU A 119 -7.91 -6.24 -2.77
C LEU A 119 -9.23 -7.02 -2.80
N SER A 120 -9.72 -7.42 -1.63
CA SER A 120 -11.05 -8.03 -1.54
C SER A 120 -12.13 -7.00 -1.86
N LEU A 121 -13.33 -7.47 -2.23
CA LEU A 121 -14.48 -6.56 -2.46
C LEU A 121 -14.76 -5.69 -1.21
N ARG A 122 -14.59 -6.26 -0.01
CA ARG A 122 -14.70 -5.50 1.23
C ARG A 122 -13.69 -4.38 1.28
N ASP A 123 -12.42 -4.65 0.97
CA ASP A 123 -11.36 -3.64 1.03
C ASP A 123 -11.59 -2.54 0.00
N VAL A 124 -12.04 -2.90 -1.21
CA VAL A 124 -12.46 -1.93 -2.23
C VAL A 124 -13.53 -1.00 -1.67
N LEU A 125 -14.57 -1.53 -1.02
CA LEU A 125 -15.63 -0.71 -0.43
C LEU A 125 -15.12 0.13 0.74
N VAL A 126 -14.37 -0.45 1.67
CA VAL A 126 -13.81 0.27 2.83
C VAL A 126 -12.92 1.42 2.37
N TYR A 127 -12.02 1.18 1.43
CA TYR A 127 -11.15 2.21 0.88
C TYR A 127 -11.92 3.23 0.04
N ALA A 128 -12.86 2.81 -0.81
CA ALA A 128 -13.65 3.74 -1.62
C ALA A 128 -14.49 4.68 -0.75
N PHE A 129 -15.18 4.16 0.26
CA PHE A 129 -15.97 4.97 1.18
C PHE A 129 -15.10 5.79 2.13
N GLY A 130 -13.98 5.24 2.62
CA GLY A 130 -13.03 5.96 3.48
C GLY A 130 -12.37 7.14 2.76
N PHE A 131 -11.79 6.89 1.58
CA PHE A 131 -11.22 7.95 0.74
C PHE A 131 -12.30 8.89 0.21
N GLY A 132 -13.48 8.38 -0.13
CA GLY A 132 -14.63 9.18 -0.53
C GLY A 132 -15.09 10.13 0.57
N ALA A 133 -15.11 9.69 1.84
CA ALA A 133 -15.40 10.52 3.00
C ALA A 133 -14.38 11.66 3.14
N LEU A 134 -13.09 11.33 3.12
CA LEU A 134 -12.00 12.30 3.23
C LEU A 134 -12.04 13.30 2.06
N ALA A 135 -12.16 12.82 0.83
CA ALA A 135 -12.20 13.66 -0.36
C ALA A 135 -13.44 14.57 -0.35
N THR A 136 -14.60 14.08 0.08
CA THR A 136 -15.82 14.89 0.22
C THR A 136 -15.67 15.96 1.30
N ALA A 137 -15.07 15.63 2.44
CA ALA A 137 -14.80 16.59 3.51
C ALA A 137 -13.80 17.67 3.09
N LEU A 138 -12.71 17.28 2.40
CA LEU A 138 -11.73 18.22 1.85
C LEU A 138 -12.36 19.11 0.78
N PHE A 139 -13.20 18.55 -0.09
CA PHE A 139 -13.91 19.30 -1.11
C PHE A 139 -14.90 20.30 -0.51
N TRP A 140 -15.63 19.90 0.54
CA TRP A 140 -16.48 20.80 1.31
C TRP A 140 -15.68 21.93 1.95
N PHE A 141 -14.63 21.59 2.69
CA PHE A 141 -13.74 22.56 3.33
C PHE A 141 -13.19 23.55 2.30
N PHE A 142 -12.82 23.06 1.12
CA PHE A 142 -12.38 23.88 0.01
C PHE A 142 -13.49 24.81 -0.52
N MET A 143 -14.72 24.30 -0.68
CA MET A 143 -15.86 25.10 -1.14
C MET A 143 -16.21 26.24 -0.17
N LEU A 144 -15.94 26.10 1.12
CA LEU A 144 -16.11 27.20 2.08
C LEU A 144 -15.30 28.44 1.66
N PHE A 145 -14.06 28.27 1.19
CA PHE A 145 -13.24 29.41 0.74
C PHE A 145 -13.73 30.08 -0.55
N ARG A 146 -14.65 29.44 -1.29
CA ARG A 146 -15.26 30.00 -2.51
C ARG A 146 -16.49 30.85 -2.22
N VAL A 147 -17.01 30.84 -1.00
CA VAL A 147 -18.14 31.67 -0.58
C VAL A 147 -17.65 33.12 -0.45
N GLN A 148 -18.19 34.01 -1.29
CA GLN A 148 -17.76 35.41 -1.35
C GLN A 148 -18.40 36.27 -0.23
N ASP A 149 -19.65 35.98 0.15
CA ASP A 149 -20.43 36.78 1.10
C ASP A 149 -20.67 36.07 2.44
N TRP A 150 -19.61 35.86 3.21
CA TRP A 150 -19.71 35.34 4.58
C TRP A 150 -20.50 36.26 5.54
N GLY A 151 -20.64 37.55 5.20
CA GLY A 151 -21.40 38.53 5.98
C GLY A 151 -22.92 38.31 5.95
N ALA A 152 -23.44 37.52 5.01
CA ALA A 152 -24.85 37.20 4.94
C ALA A 152 -25.19 36.00 5.84
N ALA A 153 -26.03 36.21 6.86
CA ALA A 153 -26.39 35.17 7.83
C ALA A 153 -26.96 33.87 7.21
N HIS A 154 -27.64 33.97 6.05
CA HIS A 154 -28.15 32.81 5.33
C HIS A 154 -27.05 31.99 4.62
N MET A 155 -25.88 32.57 4.34
CA MET A 155 -24.76 31.89 3.70
C MET A 155 -24.05 30.95 4.68
N VAL A 156 -23.83 31.40 5.92
CA VAL A 156 -23.27 30.54 6.99
C VAL A 156 -24.15 29.31 7.20
N TRP A 157 -25.47 29.50 7.28
CA TRP A 157 -26.38 28.37 7.46
C TRP A 157 -26.43 27.41 6.26
N ARG A 158 -26.39 27.91 5.02
CA ARG A 158 -26.34 27.03 3.83
C ARG A 158 -25.02 26.28 3.68
N ALA A 159 -23.92 26.87 4.13
CA ALA A 159 -22.60 26.28 4.06
C ALA A 159 -22.39 25.17 5.09
N LEU A 160 -22.96 25.34 6.30
CA LEU A 160 -22.71 24.45 7.44
C LEU A 160 -23.84 23.46 7.72
N LEU A 161 -25.09 23.80 7.40
CA LEU A 161 -26.25 22.96 7.70
C LEU A 161 -26.91 22.44 6.42
N PRO A 162 -27.38 21.18 6.41
CA PRO A 162 -28.13 20.64 5.30
C PRO A 162 -29.44 21.43 5.14
N SER A 163 -29.63 22.06 3.97
CA SER A 163 -30.83 22.82 3.63
C SER A 163 -31.73 22.04 2.66
N PRO A 164 -33.03 22.36 2.56
CA PRO A 164 -33.91 21.72 1.58
C PRO A 164 -33.36 21.83 0.15
N MET A 165 -33.53 20.76 -0.63
CA MET A 165 -33.17 20.75 -2.04
C MET A 165 -34.11 21.68 -2.81
N THR A 166 -33.55 22.52 -3.68
CA THR A 166 -34.35 23.44 -4.51
C THR A 166 -34.27 23.00 -5.97
N MET A 167 -35.43 22.77 -6.58
CA MET A 167 -35.55 22.61 -8.02
C MET A 167 -35.62 24.00 -8.65
N GLY A 168 -34.47 24.54 -9.05
CA GLY A 168 -34.38 25.82 -9.75
C GLY A 168 -33.24 25.78 -10.75
N ARG A 169 -33.55 25.99 -12.03
CA ARG A 169 -32.57 26.11 -13.12
C ARG A 169 -31.82 27.45 -13.09
N ASP A 170 -32.34 28.41 -12.33
CA ASP A 170 -31.92 29.80 -12.38
C ASP A 170 -30.92 30.13 -11.24
N GLY A 171 -29.62 30.13 -11.58
CA GLY A 171 -28.65 31.06 -11.02
C GLY A 171 -27.98 30.74 -9.68
N GLY A 172 -28.26 29.60 -9.04
CA GLY A 172 -27.53 29.19 -7.84
C GLY A 172 -26.08 28.82 -8.16
N THR A 173 -25.17 29.80 -8.11
CA THR A 173 -23.73 29.59 -8.28
C THR A 173 -23.11 29.01 -7.01
N LEU A 174 -21.92 28.40 -7.14
CA LEU A 174 -21.10 27.97 -6.00
C LEU A 174 -20.88 29.11 -4.99
N SER A 175 -20.79 30.36 -5.47
CA SER A 175 -20.65 31.55 -4.63
C SER A 175 -21.85 31.83 -3.70
N MET A 176 -23.02 31.25 -3.98
CA MET A 176 -24.23 31.33 -3.13
C MET A 176 -24.40 30.10 -2.20
N GLY A 177 -23.40 29.23 -2.16
CA GLY A 177 -23.37 28.04 -1.31
C GLY A 177 -24.26 26.89 -1.77
N TRP A 178 -24.61 26.87 -3.07
CA TRP A 178 -25.33 25.78 -3.71
C TRP A 178 -24.39 24.87 -4.48
N VAL A 179 -24.56 23.57 -4.33
CA VAL A 179 -23.86 22.56 -5.14
C VAL A 179 -24.88 21.67 -5.84
N ALA A 180 -24.52 21.14 -6.99
CA ALA A 180 -25.32 20.12 -7.65
C ALA A 180 -25.50 18.91 -6.73
N TRP A 181 -26.63 18.19 -6.87
CA TRP A 181 -26.91 17.05 -6.00
C TRP A 181 -25.85 15.93 -6.11
N SER A 182 -25.13 15.86 -7.23
CA SER A 182 -24.01 14.93 -7.41
C SER A 182 -22.73 15.33 -6.67
N GLY A 183 -22.64 16.55 -6.15
CA GLY A 183 -21.42 17.10 -5.56
C GLY A 183 -20.78 16.19 -4.50
N PRO A 184 -21.56 15.66 -3.54
CA PRO A 184 -21.03 14.69 -2.58
C PRO A 184 -20.81 13.29 -3.14
N ALA A 185 -21.44 12.93 -4.26
CA ALA A 185 -21.30 11.61 -4.87
C ALA A 185 -20.06 11.50 -5.77
N LEU A 186 -19.64 12.60 -6.40
CA LEU A 186 -18.53 12.60 -7.35
C LEU A 186 -17.18 12.15 -6.71
N PRO A 187 -16.77 12.63 -5.52
CA PRO A 187 -15.56 12.15 -4.86
C PRO A 187 -15.60 10.65 -4.55
N LEU A 188 -16.79 10.12 -4.22
CA LEU A 188 -16.98 8.69 -3.99
C LEU A 188 -16.83 7.89 -5.28
N VAL A 189 -17.41 8.35 -6.39
CA VAL A 189 -17.26 7.67 -7.69
C VAL A 189 -15.79 7.62 -8.13
N ILE A 190 -15.04 8.71 -7.90
CA ILE A 190 -13.60 8.75 -8.18
C ILE A 190 -12.85 7.77 -7.28
N ALA A 191 -13.11 7.79 -5.96
CA ALA A 191 -12.47 6.88 -5.02
C ALA A 191 -12.77 5.40 -5.33
N LEU A 192 -14.01 5.10 -5.71
CA LEU A 192 -14.43 3.77 -6.14
C LEU A 192 -13.75 3.35 -7.45
N GLY A 193 -13.65 4.26 -8.42
CA GLY A 193 -12.96 4.00 -9.68
C GLY A 193 -11.49 3.66 -9.45
N VAL A 194 -10.77 4.49 -8.68
CA VAL A 194 -9.34 4.26 -8.38
C VAL A 194 -9.10 2.95 -7.63
N THR A 195 -9.92 2.67 -6.61
CA THR A 195 -9.78 1.42 -5.83
C THR A 195 -10.14 0.19 -6.65
N LEU A 196 -11.16 0.27 -7.51
CA LEU A 196 -11.55 -0.83 -8.40
C LEU A 196 -10.52 -1.08 -9.50
N ILE A 197 -9.92 -0.02 -10.08
CA ILE A 197 -8.80 -0.14 -11.03
C ILE A 197 -7.65 -0.92 -10.38
N ASN A 198 -7.27 -0.55 -9.15
CA ASN A 198 -6.19 -1.25 -8.44
C ASN A 198 -6.57 -2.71 -8.13
N ALA A 199 -7.78 -2.96 -7.65
CA ALA A 199 -8.25 -4.31 -7.34
C ALA A 199 -8.28 -5.22 -8.58
N VAL A 200 -8.83 -4.73 -9.70
CA VAL A 200 -8.90 -5.47 -10.95
C VAL A 200 -7.51 -5.68 -11.55
N TYR A 201 -6.66 -4.66 -11.51
CA TYR A 201 -5.27 -4.78 -11.95
C TYR A 201 -4.57 -5.91 -11.20
N ARG A 202 -4.61 -5.91 -9.86
CA ARG A 202 -3.96 -6.94 -9.03
C ARG A 202 -4.56 -8.33 -9.22
N CYS A 203 -5.89 -8.43 -9.28
CA CYS A 203 -6.59 -9.70 -9.49
C CYS A 203 -6.28 -10.33 -10.86
N VAL A 204 -6.24 -9.52 -11.92
CA VAL A 204 -5.89 -10.02 -13.26
C VAL A 204 -4.39 -10.29 -13.37
N LEU A 205 -3.55 -9.51 -12.70
CA LEU A 205 -2.11 -9.73 -12.67
C LEU A 205 -1.79 -11.07 -12.01
N SER A 206 -2.37 -11.38 -10.85
CA SER A 206 -2.12 -12.67 -10.18
C SER A 206 -2.62 -13.85 -11.02
N ALA A 207 -3.79 -13.72 -11.65
CA ALA A 207 -4.39 -14.81 -12.40
C ALA A 207 -3.80 -15.03 -13.81
N LYS A 208 -3.34 -13.96 -14.48
CA LYS A 208 -3.09 -13.98 -15.94
C LYS A 208 -1.74 -13.38 -16.34
N SER A 209 -1.71 -12.13 -16.78
CA SER A 209 -0.50 -11.51 -17.34
C SER A 209 -0.55 -10.01 -17.12
N PHE A 210 0.61 -9.38 -17.15
CA PHE A 210 0.71 -7.94 -16.95
C PHE A 210 -0.05 -7.16 -18.03
N ALA A 211 0.06 -7.59 -19.30
CA ALA A 211 -0.63 -6.93 -20.41
C ALA A 211 -2.16 -6.98 -20.24
N LEU A 212 -2.70 -8.13 -19.84
CA LEU A 212 -4.14 -8.28 -19.61
C LEU A 212 -4.60 -7.48 -18.39
N ALA A 213 -3.77 -7.40 -17.34
CA ALA A 213 -4.05 -6.59 -16.16
C ALA A 213 -4.17 -5.10 -16.52
N VAL A 214 -3.27 -4.58 -17.35
CA VAL A 214 -3.33 -3.18 -17.84
C VAL A 214 -4.57 -2.93 -18.69
N ILE A 215 -4.93 -3.86 -19.58
CA ILE A 215 -6.14 -3.74 -20.41
C ILE A 215 -7.40 -3.75 -19.54
N ALA A 216 -7.50 -4.67 -18.59
CA ALA A 216 -8.65 -4.77 -17.68
C ALA A 216 -8.78 -3.52 -16.79
N ALA A 217 -7.66 -3.05 -16.23
CA ALA A 217 -7.59 -1.79 -15.49
C ALA A 217 -8.02 -0.59 -16.34
N GLY A 218 -7.56 -0.52 -17.60
CA GLY A 218 -7.97 0.50 -18.56
C GLY A 218 -9.47 0.47 -18.89
N ALA A 219 -10.07 -0.72 -19.00
CA ALA A 219 -11.52 -0.83 -19.20
C ALA A 219 -12.31 -0.31 -17.99
N VAL A 220 -11.91 -0.67 -16.76
CA VAL A 220 -12.52 -0.14 -15.53
C VAL A 220 -12.36 1.38 -15.44
N PHE A 221 -11.20 1.89 -15.84
CA PHE A 221 -10.95 3.33 -15.91
C PHE A 221 -11.94 4.03 -16.84
N ILE A 222 -12.13 3.54 -18.07
CA ILE A 222 -13.08 4.11 -19.03
C ILE A 222 -14.50 4.09 -18.47
N VAL A 223 -14.93 2.98 -17.86
CA VAL A 223 -16.25 2.87 -17.23
C VAL A 223 -16.41 3.87 -16.07
N SER A 224 -15.37 4.03 -15.26
CA SER A 224 -15.37 4.98 -14.13
C SER A 224 -15.48 6.43 -14.59
N VAL A 225 -14.75 6.79 -15.66
CA VAL A 225 -14.85 8.11 -16.29
C VAL A 225 -16.25 8.32 -16.89
N ALA A 226 -16.78 7.34 -17.62
CA ALA A 226 -18.12 7.43 -18.19
C ALA A 226 -19.20 7.57 -17.11
N ALA A 227 -19.08 6.84 -15.99
CA ALA A 227 -19.99 6.93 -14.85
C ALA A 227 -19.92 8.30 -14.17
N GLY A 228 -18.70 8.83 -13.96
CA GLY A 228 -18.49 10.18 -13.43
C GLY A 228 -19.09 11.26 -14.34
N SER A 229 -18.86 11.17 -15.64
CA SER A 229 -19.42 12.10 -16.64
C SER A 229 -20.94 12.02 -16.70
N ALA A 230 -21.52 10.82 -16.73
CA ALA A 230 -22.97 10.63 -16.72
C ALA A 230 -23.60 11.20 -15.45
N LEU A 231 -22.95 11.00 -14.29
CA LEU A 231 -23.39 11.58 -13.03
C LEU A 231 -23.32 13.12 -13.06
N ALA A 232 -22.27 13.70 -13.62
CA ALA A 232 -22.14 15.16 -13.78
C ALA A 232 -23.23 15.73 -14.70
N MET A 233 -23.49 15.09 -15.85
CA MET A 233 -24.55 15.51 -16.78
C MET A 233 -25.94 15.40 -16.14
N ALA A 234 -26.21 14.34 -15.37
CA ALA A 234 -27.45 14.20 -14.61
C ALA A 234 -27.57 15.27 -13.50
N ALA A 235 -26.45 15.74 -12.98
CA ALA A 235 -26.40 16.79 -11.98
C ALA A 235 -26.77 18.17 -12.52
N ASP A 236 -26.33 18.49 -13.73
CA ASP A 236 -26.64 19.76 -14.39
C ASP A 236 -28.13 19.93 -14.64
N ALA A 237 -28.85 18.84 -14.92
CA ALA A 237 -30.30 18.83 -15.08
C ALA A 237 -31.07 18.66 -13.75
N GLY A 238 -30.38 18.38 -12.65
CA GLY A 238 -30.97 17.97 -11.39
C GLY A 238 -31.15 19.09 -10.35
N PRO A 239 -31.74 18.76 -9.19
CA PRO A 239 -31.88 19.71 -8.08
C PRO A 239 -30.52 20.17 -7.54
N ARG A 240 -30.50 21.39 -6.99
CA ARG A 240 -29.35 21.93 -6.26
C ARG A 240 -29.60 21.76 -4.76
N MET A 241 -28.53 21.54 -4.00
CA MET A 241 -28.58 21.42 -2.54
C MET A 241 -27.54 22.32 -1.87
N GLY A 242 -27.79 22.71 -0.62
CA GLY A 242 -26.84 23.49 0.17
C GLY A 242 -25.57 22.69 0.44
N MET A 243 -24.42 23.36 0.48
CA MET A 243 -23.11 22.73 0.76
C MET A 243 -23.08 21.95 2.08
N GLY A 244 -23.92 22.29 3.06
CA GLY A 244 -24.03 21.57 4.33
C GLY A 244 -24.42 20.09 4.20
N TRP A 245 -24.85 19.62 3.02
CA TRP A 245 -25.03 18.19 2.75
C TRP A 245 -23.73 17.42 2.53
N MET A 246 -22.64 18.09 2.14
CA MET A 246 -21.34 17.42 1.96
C MET A 246 -20.75 16.84 3.26
N PRO A 247 -20.69 17.56 4.39
CA PRO A 247 -20.20 16.96 5.64
C PRO A 247 -21.12 15.81 6.10
N VAL A 248 -22.44 15.91 5.87
CA VAL A 248 -23.37 14.80 6.14
C VAL A 248 -23.02 13.57 5.31
N ALA A 249 -22.76 13.74 4.01
CA ALA A 249 -22.35 12.65 3.14
C ALA A 249 -20.99 12.07 3.53
N ALA A 250 -20.01 12.93 3.88
CA ALA A 250 -18.70 12.48 4.36
C ALA A 250 -18.81 11.62 5.62
N ILE A 251 -19.63 12.04 6.59
CA ILE A 251 -19.92 11.26 7.81
C ILE A 251 -20.60 9.94 7.42
N ALA A 252 -21.61 9.97 6.55
CA ALA A 252 -22.30 8.77 6.10
C ALA A 252 -21.35 7.77 5.44
N TYR A 253 -20.45 8.23 4.56
CA TYR A 253 -19.43 7.40 3.93
C TYR A 253 -18.45 6.82 4.97
N GLY A 254 -17.99 7.61 5.93
CA GLY A 254 -17.15 7.13 7.03
C GLY A 254 -17.83 6.06 7.87
N LEU A 255 -19.13 6.24 8.18
CA LEU A 255 -19.93 5.26 8.90
C LEU A 255 -20.14 3.97 8.09
N ILE A 256 -20.35 4.07 6.78
CA ILE A 256 -20.44 2.90 5.89
C ILE A 256 -19.10 2.16 5.86
N ALA A 257 -17.99 2.87 5.69
CA ALA A 257 -16.65 2.27 5.72
C ALA A 257 -16.39 1.54 7.06
N TYR A 258 -16.75 2.16 8.18
CA TYR A 258 -16.66 1.57 9.51
C TYR A 258 -17.57 0.35 9.69
N ALA A 259 -18.82 0.43 9.22
CA ALA A 259 -19.76 -0.67 9.31
C ALA A 259 -19.31 -1.87 8.45
N VAL A 260 -18.86 -1.62 7.22
CA VAL A 260 -18.32 -2.67 6.33
C VAL A 260 -17.06 -3.28 6.92
N SER A 261 -16.14 -2.47 7.46
CA SER A 261 -14.92 -3.00 8.08
C SER A 261 -15.22 -3.81 9.35
N ARG A 262 -16.27 -3.47 10.11
CA ARG A 262 -16.58 -4.19 11.36
C ARG A 262 -17.46 -5.42 11.18
N LEU A 263 -18.46 -5.32 10.30
CA LEU A 263 -19.49 -6.36 10.14
C LEU A 263 -19.09 -7.41 9.10
N TRP A 264 -18.40 -7.01 8.05
CA TRP A 264 -17.93 -7.93 7.03
C TRP A 264 -16.59 -8.50 7.45
N LYS A 265 -16.58 -9.66 8.09
CA LYS A 265 -15.32 -10.40 8.31
C LYS A 265 -14.96 -11.08 7.00
N VAL A 266 -13.80 -10.73 6.43
CA VAL A 266 -13.22 -11.57 5.38
C VAL A 266 -12.73 -12.83 6.10
N PRO A 267 -13.04 -14.04 5.60
CA PRO A 267 -12.35 -15.25 6.05
C PRO A 267 -10.84 -14.95 6.08
N ALA A 268 -10.11 -15.41 7.11
CA ALA A 268 -8.65 -15.26 7.10
C ALA A 268 -8.16 -15.69 5.71
N GLY A 269 -7.41 -14.81 5.04
CA GLY A 269 -7.05 -14.99 3.63
C GLY A 269 -6.35 -16.33 3.41
N ARG A 270 -6.18 -16.73 2.15
CA ARG A 270 -5.46 -17.94 1.73
C ARG A 270 -4.09 -18.15 2.42
N GLY A 271 -3.49 -17.12 3.01
CA GLY A 271 -2.30 -17.25 3.85
C GLY A 271 -2.47 -18.06 5.14
N ALA A 272 -3.70 -18.35 5.57
CA ALA A 272 -3.97 -19.21 6.72
C ALA A 272 -4.48 -20.62 6.34
N GLU A 273 -4.70 -20.90 5.04
CA GLU A 273 -4.79 -22.28 4.58
C GLU A 273 -3.43 -22.91 4.85
N THR A 274 -3.45 -23.96 5.66
CA THR A 274 -2.29 -24.46 6.37
C THR A 274 -1.22 -24.93 5.39
N VAL A 275 0.06 -24.69 5.68
CA VAL A 275 1.22 -25.31 4.98
C VAL A 275 1.00 -26.82 4.72
N ALA A 276 0.21 -27.48 5.56
CA ALA A 276 -0.21 -28.87 5.39
C ALA A 276 -1.04 -29.14 4.12
N ASP A 277 -1.89 -28.22 3.67
CA ASP A 277 -2.68 -28.35 2.44
C ASP A 277 -1.79 -28.12 1.20
N ASP A 278 -0.84 -27.17 1.28
CA ASP A 278 0.14 -26.90 0.20
C ASP A 278 1.05 -28.11 -0.08
N LEU A 279 1.32 -28.93 0.94
CA LEU A 279 2.12 -30.16 0.82
C LEU A 279 1.34 -31.33 0.19
N LEU A 280 0.05 -31.17 -0.10
CA LEU A 280 -0.78 -32.19 -0.74
C LEU A 280 -1.11 -31.87 -2.20
N LEU A 281 -0.61 -30.76 -2.74
CA LEU A 281 -0.87 -30.32 -4.10
C LEU A 281 -0.25 -31.26 -5.14
N GLY A 282 -0.99 -31.52 -6.21
CA GLY A 282 -0.42 -32.17 -7.40
C GLY A 282 0.54 -31.24 -8.14
N ASP A 283 1.47 -31.79 -8.92
CA ASP A 283 2.50 -30.99 -9.62
C ASP A 283 1.95 -29.83 -10.48
N ASP A 284 0.83 -30.04 -11.17
CA ASP A 284 0.21 -28.99 -11.99
C ASP A 284 -0.46 -27.90 -11.14
N GLU A 285 -1.05 -28.26 -10.00
CA GLU A 285 -1.64 -27.32 -9.04
C GLU A 285 -0.55 -26.50 -8.35
N TRP A 286 0.53 -27.17 -7.93
CA TRP A 286 1.73 -26.57 -7.36
C TRP A 286 2.33 -25.52 -8.30
N LEU A 287 2.46 -25.83 -9.59
CA LEU A 287 3.00 -24.88 -10.58
C LEU A 287 2.03 -23.71 -10.85
N ALA A 288 0.72 -23.96 -10.82
CA ALA A 288 -0.28 -22.91 -10.98
C ALA A 288 -0.24 -21.93 -9.79
N GLU A 289 -0.10 -22.46 -8.58
CA GLU A 289 0.00 -21.68 -7.35
C GLU A 289 1.31 -20.89 -7.28
N LEU A 290 2.46 -21.53 -7.55
CA LEU A 290 3.75 -20.85 -7.67
C LEU A 290 3.66 -19.68 -8.68
N THR A 291 3.03 -19.91 -9.83
CA THR A 291 2.86 -18.88 -10.85
C THR A 291 2.02 -17.70 -10.33
N GLY A 292 0.96 -17.98 -9.56
CA GLY A 292 0.15 -16.95 -8.91
C GLY A 292 0.96 -16.14 -7.92
N LEU A 293 1.68 -16.80 -7.01
CA LEU A 293 2.50 -16.16 -5.97
C LEU A 293 3.62 -15.30 -6.56
N LEU A 294 4.33 -15.79 -7.58
CA LEU A 294 5.38 -15.02 -8.25
C LEU A 294 4.83 -13.78 -8.98
N ARG A 295 3.58 -13.82 -9.46
CA ARG A 295 2.92 -12.65 -10.07
C ARG A 295 2.37 -11.69 -9.03
N GLU A 296 1.90 -12.19 -7.90
CA GLU A 296 1.42 -11.38 -6.76
C GLU A 296 2.53 -10.53 -6.15
N ARG A 297 3.77 -11.05 -6.12
CA ARG A 297 4.95 -10.24 -5.77
C ARG A 297 5.13 -9.01 -6.68
N ASN A 298 4.57 -9.04 -7.89
CA ASN A 298 4.61 -7.97 -8.90
C ASN A 298 6.03 -7.48 -9.25
N ASP A 299 7.06 -8.21 -8.84
CA ASP A 299 8.45 -7.86 -9.05
C ASP A 299 9.06 -8.54 -10.25
N MET A 300 8.54 -9.69 -10.72
CA MET A 300 9.11 -10.43 -11.86
C MET A 300 8.35 -10.21 -13.19
N THR A 301 9.05 -10.28 -14.32
CA THR A 301 8.37 -10.26 -15.62
C THR A 301 7.66 -11.59 -15.91
N ASP A 302 6.64 -11.58 -16.77
CA ASP A 302 5.91 -12.79 -17.15
C ASP A 302 6.83 -13.84 -17.81
N ARG A 303 7.94 -13.40 -18.41
CA ARG A 303 9.00 -14.28 -18.95
C ARG A 303 9.82 -14.93 -17.84
N ASP A 304 10.18 -14.17 -16.81
CA ASP A 304 10.92 -14.71 -15.66
C ASP A 304 10.08 -15.73 -14.90
N VAL A 305 8.79 -15.44 -14.69
CA VAL A 305 7.85 -16.39 -14.07
C VAL A 305 7.74 -17.67 -14.90
N ALA A 306 7.60 -17.55 -16.23
CA ALA A 306 7.56 -18.72 -17.10
C ALA A 306 8.87 -19.53 -17.05
N ARG A 307 10.02 -18.85 -17.06
CA ARG A 307 11.34 -19.47 -16.94
C ARG A 307 11.49 -20.25 -15.63
N ILE A 308 11.18 -19.64 -14.49
CA ILE A 308 11.27 -20.28 -13.16
C ILE A 308 10.38 -21.52 -13.09
N ARG A 309 9.14 -21.42 -13.58
CA ARG A 309 8.21 -22.55 -13.64
C ARG A 309 8.75 -23.69 -14.50
N ASP A 310 9.30 -23.37 -15.67
CA ASP A 310 9.83 -24.38 -16.59
C ASP A 310 11.13 -25.02 -16.05
N GLU A 311 11.97 -24.25 -15.36
CA GLU A 311 13.15 -24.74 -14.63
C GLU A 311 12.78 -25.69 -13.49
N ALA A 312 11.80 -25.33 -12.64
CA ALA A 312 11.32 -26.18 -11.56
C ALA A 312 10.77 -27.52 -12.09
N ARG A 313 9.93 -27.46 -13.14
CA ARG A 313 9.41 -28.67 -13.80
C ARG A 313 10.52 -29.53 -14.40
N ALA A 314 11.50 -28.91 -15.05
CA ALA A 314 12.63 -29.63 -15.64
C ALA A 314 13.45 -30.33 -14.55
N HIS A 315 13.70 -29.68 -13.41
CA HIS A 315 14.45 -30.27 -12.30
C HIS A 315 13.72 -31.45 -11.66
N ALA A 316 12.43 -31.31 -11.34
CA ALA A 316 11.62 -32.42 -10.83
C ALA A 316 11.59 -33.62 -11.79
N SER A 317 11.49 -33.35 -13.10
CA SER A 317 11.55 -34.41 -14.12
C SER A 317 12.92 -35.11 -14.21
N GLN A 318 14.01 -34.41 -13.91
CA GLN A 318 15.37 -34.97 -13.89
C GLN A 318 15.64 -35.78 -12.63
N SER A 319 15.17 -35.30 -11.48
CA SER A 319 15.28 -35.98 -10.19
C SER A 319 14.27 -37.13 -10.01
N ASN A 320 13.27 -37.24 -10.90
CA ASN A 320 12.17 -38.19 -10.83
C ASN A 320 11.44 -38.15 -9.46
N ALA A 321 11.32 -36.94 -8.92
CA ALA A 321 10.64 -36.62 -7.67
C ALA A 321 9.45 -35.70 -7.95
N SER A 322 8.47 -35.68 -7.04
CA SER A 322 7.39 -34.69 -7.11
C SER A 322 7.91 -33.29 -6.78
N LEU A 323 7.23 -32.25 -7.25
CA LEU A 323 7.64 -30.87 -6.98
C LEU A 323 7.59 -30.53 -5.49
N VAL A 324 6.60 -31.07 -4.77
CA VAL A 324 6.48 -30.90 -3.31
C VAL A 324 7.65 -31.55 -2.57
N GLU A 325 8.07 -32.74 -2.99
CA GLU A 325 9.18 -33.47 -2.34
C GLU A 325 10.52 -32.77 -2.55
N GLU A 326 10.76 -32.23 -3.74
CA GLU A 326 12.02 -31.57 -4.10
C GLU A 326 12.11 -30.14 -3.53
N PHE A 327 11.02 -29.38 -3.59
CA PHE A 327 11.03 -27.94 -3.34
C PHE A 327 10.24 -27.49 -2.11
N GLY A 328 9.41 -28.36 -1.53
CA GLY A 328 8.50 -28.02 -0.44
C GLY A 328 7.24 -27.32 -0.93
N SER A 329 6.68 -26.43 -0.11
CA SER A 329 5.48 -25.68 -0.49
C SER A 329 5.77 -24.68 -1.64
N PRO A 330 4.80 -24.39 -2.52
CA PRO A 330 4.97 -23.38 -3.56
C PRO A 330 5.32 -22.00 -2.97
N ARG A 331 4.78 -21.70 -1.78
CA ARG A 331 5.04 -20.47 -1.03
C ARG A 331 6.50 -20.36 -0.62
N GLU A 332 7.03 -21.34 0.11
CA GLU A 332 8.44 -21.36 0.51
C GLU A 332 9.36 -21.23 -0.70
N TYR A 333 9.07 -21.97 -1.78
CA TYR A 333 9.87 -21.88 -3.01
C TYR A 333 9.78 -20.49 -3.67
N ALA A 334 8.59 -19.90 -3.73
CA ALA A 334 8.40 -18.54 -4.24
C ALA A 334 9.21 -17.52 -3.43
N HIS A 335 9.33 -17.69 -2.11
CA HIS A 335 10.06 -16.76 -1.24
C HIS A 335 11.58 -16.82 -1.42
N ARG A 336 12.14 -17.93 -1.92
CA ARG A 336 13.60 -18.06 -2.15
C ARG A 336 14.14 -17.08 -3.18
N PHE A 337 13.31 -16.60 -4.10
CA PHE A 337 13.74 -15.68 -5.13
C PHE A 337 13.91 -14.26 -4.59
N THR A 338 15.06 -13.64 -4.88
CA THR A 338 15.32 -12.24 -4.54
C THR A 338 14.39 -11.29 -5.29
N PRO A 339 13.93 -10.20 -4.67
CA PRO A 339 13.18 -9.16 -5.36
C PRO A 339 13.95 -8.61 -6.56
N THR A 340 13.28 -8.40 -7.68
CA THR A 340 13.90 -7.76 -8.86
C THR A 340 13.39 -6.34 -9.03
N PRO A 341 14.19 -5.41 -9.59
CA PRO A 341 13.85 -3.99 -9.65
C PRO A 341 12.69 -3.64 -10.60
N VAL A 342 12.06 -4.65 -11.23
CA VAL A 342 10.95 -4.49 -12.17
C VAL A 342 9.65 -4.10 -11.43
N SER A 343 9.50 -4.41 -10.14
CA SER A 343 8.34 -4.02 -9.31
C SER A 343 8.07 -2.51 -9.34
N ALA A 344 9.12 -1.71 -9.13
CA ALA A 344 9.02 -0.26 -9.10
C ALA A 344 8.53 0.30 -10.45
N GLY A 345 8.87 -0.35 -11.57
CA GLY A 345 8.35 0.03 -12.89
C GLY A 345 6.86 -0.29 -13.05
N ARG A 346 6.36 -1.38 -12.47
CA ARG A 346 4.95 -1.76 -12.57
C ARG A 346 4.05 -0.94 -11.64
N GLU A 347 4.54 -0.53 -10.47
CA GLU A 347 3.83 0.40 -9.59
C GLU A 347 3.64 1.80 -10.20
N THR A 348 4.57 2.26 -11.07
CA THR A 348 4.38 3.54 -11.77
C THR A 348 3.18 3.57 -12.72
N VAL A 349 2.68 2.41 -13.17
CA VAL A 349 1.50 2.33 -14.02
C VAL A 349 0.24 2.78 -13.27
N TYR A 350 0.12 2.42 -11.99
CA TYR A 350 -0.97 2.90 -11.13
C TYR A 350 -0.93 4.43 -11.02
N TRP A 351 0.25 5.00 -10.75
CA TRP A 351 0.42 6.45 -10.65
C TRP A 351 0.15 7.15 -11.97
N ALA A 352 0.50 6.53 -13.11
CA ALA A 352 0.16 7.05 -14.43
C ALA A 352 -1.36 7.15 -14.64
N PHE A 353 -2.12 6.12 -14.24
CA PHE A 353 -3.60 6.20 -14.30
C PHE A 353 -4.16 7.30 -13.40
N ALA A 354 -3.63 7.47 -12.18
CA ALA A 354 -4.05 8.55 -11.28
C ALA A 354 -3.79 9.94 -11.89
N VAL A 355 -2.63 10.13 -12.54
CA VAL A 355 -2.30 11.37 -13.26
C VAL A 355 -3.20 11.60 -14.45
N ILE A 356 -3.47 10.58 -15.26
CA ILE A 356 -4.38 10.69 -16.40
C ILE A 356 -5.78 11.08 -15.92
N PHE A 357 -6.26 10.50 -14.81
CA PHE A 357 -7.54 10.88 -14.20
C PHE A 357 -7.56 12.36 -13.80
N ALA A 358 -6.48 12.86 -13.20
CA ALA A 358 -6.34 14.26 -12.83
C ALA A 358 -6.33 15.19 -14.05
N VAL A 359 -5.56 14.86 -15.08
CA VAL A 359 -5.48 15.63 -16.34
C VAL A 359 -6.84 15.71 -17.02
N ILE A 360 -7.58 14.59 -17.10
CA ILE A 360 -8.94 14.59 -17.67
C ILE A 360 -9.87 15.50 -16.88
N GLY A 361 -9.81 15.48 -15.54
CA GLY A 361 -10.59 16.39 -14.71
C GLY A 361 -10.29 17.87 -15.00
N ILE A 362 -9.02 18.21 -15.22
CA ILE A 362 -8.60 19.59 -15.53
C ILE A 362 -9.03 20.00 -16.94
N VAL A 363 -8.86 19.13 -17.94
CA VAL A 363 -9.31 19.37 -19.31
C VAL A 363 -10.82 19.56 -19.34
N TRP A 364 -11.58 18.75 -18.59
CA TRP A 364 -13.02 18.91 -18.44
C TRP A 364 -13.39 20.29 -17.89
N HIS A 365 -12.74 20.74 -16.80
CA HIS A 365 -12.96 22.08 -16.25
C HIS A 365 -12.64 23.21 -17.25
N ALA A 366 -11.55 23.07 -18.03
CA ALA A 366 -11.18 24.05 -19.04
C ALA A 366 -12.17 24.10 -20.21
N VAL A 367 -12.74 22.96 -20.62
CA VAL A 367 -13.72 22.85 -21.70
C VAL A 367 -15.12 23.31 -21.25
N ALA A 368 -15.47 23.13 -19.98
CA ALA A 368 -16.75 23.55 -19.40
C ALA A 368 -16.93 25.08 -19.31
N GLY A 369 -15.96 25.88 -19.77
CA GLY A 369 -16.07 27.34 -19.85
C GLY A 369 -15.90 28.07 -18.52
N GLU A 370 -15.61 27.35 -17.44
CA GLU A 370 -15.14 27.97 -16.20
C GLU A 370 -13.67 28.36 -16.42
N THR A 371 -13.33 29.64 -16.28
CA THR A 371 -11.94 30.11 -16.37
C THR A 371 -11.08 29.24 -15.46
N ALA A 372 -10.07 28.57 -16.02
CA ALA A 372 -9.18 27.67 -15.30
C ALA A 372 -8.68 28.37 -14.02
N SER A 373 -9.27 28.00 -12.89
CA SER A 373 -8.97 28.68 -11.64
C SER A 373 -7.53 28.36 -11.25
N TRP A 374 -6.82 29.31 -10.61
CA TRP A 374 -5.48 29.06 -10.07
C TRP A 374 -5.43 27.81 -9.16
N TRP A 375 -6.59 27.37 -8.67
CA TRP A 375 -6.74 26.14 -7.91
C TRP A 375 -6.78 24.86 -8.75
N SER A 376 -7.34 24.90 -9.96
CA SER A 376 -7.20 23.80 -10.93
C SER A 376 -5.71 23.58 -11.26
N VAL A 377 -4.93 24.66 -11.27
CA VAL A 377 -3.46 24.63 -11.36
C VAL A 377 -2.83 24.04 -10.10
N ALA A 378 -3.31 24.38 -8.90
CA ALA A 378 -2.83 23.78 -7.64
C ALA A 378 -3.13 22.28 -7.53
N GLN A 379 -4.33 21.84 -7.95
CA GLN A 379 -4.69 20.42 -8.02
C GLN A 379 -3.81 19.67 -9.02
N LEU A 380 -3.60 20.23 -10.22
CA LEU A 380 -2.64 19.69 -11.17
C LEU A 380 -1.24 19.59 -10.55
N ALA A 381 -0.79 20.65 -9.88
CA ALA A 381 0.52 20.68 -9.23
C ALA A 381 0.64 19.58 -8.16
N MET A 382 -0.37 19.34 -7.34
CA MET A 382 -0.35 18.25 -6.36
C MET A 382 -0.26 16.87 -7.03
N PHE A 383 -1.03 16.63 -8.09
CA PHE A 383 -0.95 15.36 -8.84
C PHE A 383 0.40 15.21 -9.56
N LEU A 384 0.94 16.29 -10.12
CA LEU A 384 2.27 16.30 -10.74
C LEU A 384 3.39 16.11 -9.70
N ILE A 385 3.25 16.66 -8.49
CA ILE A 385 4.18 16.45 -7.37
C ILE A 385 4.09 15.00 -6.92
N ALA A 386 2.90 14.45 -6.70
CA ALA A 386 2.72 13.05 -6.33
C ALA A 386 3.32 12.11 -7.38
N PHE A 387 3.09 12.40 -8.67
CA PHE A 387 3.71 11.69 -9.77
C PHE A 387 5.22 11.86 -9.84
N GLY A 388 5.71 13.07 -9.65
CA GLY A 388 7.14 13.38 -9.62
C GLY A 388 7.85 12.68 -8.47
N LEU A 389 7.23 12.60 -7.30
CA LEU A 389 7.72 11.83 -6.15
C LEU A 389 7.71 10.33 -6.45
N ALA A 390 6.66 9.80 -7.09
CA ALA A 390 6.62 8.41 -7.53
C ALA A 390 7.70 8.09 -8.58
N LEU A 391 7.91 8.97 -9.56
CA LEU A 391 8.98 8.86 -10.55
C LEU A 391 10.37 8.98 -9.92
N HIS A 392 10.55 9.88 -8.96
CA HIS A 392 11.80 10.05 -8.25
C HIS A 392 12.13 8.81 -7.40
N ALA A 393 11.14 8.28 -6.68
CA ALA A 393 11.26 7.01 -5.96
C ALA A 393 11.63 5.86 -6.91
N TRP A 394 11.01 5.80 -8.09
CA TRP A 394 11.36 4.82 -9.13
C TRP A 394 12.80 4.99 -9.63
N HIS A 395 13.20 6.22 -9.97
CA HIS A 395 14.55 6.51 -10.48
C HIS A 395 15.63 6.22 -9.45
N ARG A 396 15.39 6.52 -8.17
CA ARG A 396 16.32 6.23 -7.08
C ARG A 396 16.54 4.73 -6.91
N ARG A 397 15.46 3.94 -6.87
CA ARG A 397 15.54 2.46 -6.83
C ARG A 397 16.28 1.89 -8.05
N LYS A 398 16.07 2.49 -9.23
CA LYS A 398 16.77 2.09 -10.46
C LYS A 398 18.26 2.45 -10.47
N SER A 399 18.67 3.55 -9.83
CA SER A 399 20.09 3.90 -9.71
C SER A 399 20.81 3.02 -8.68
N GLU A 400 20.13 2.66 -7.59
CA GLU A 400 20.64 1.73 -6.59
C GLU A 400 20.86 0.33 -7.22
N ALA A 401 19.93 -0.15 -8.04
CA ALA A 401 20.05 -1.43 -8.76
C ALA A 401 21.08 -1.45 -9.92
N LYS A 402 21.72 -0.32 -10.25
CA LYS A 402 22.78 -0.23 -11.27
C LYS A 402 24.15 0.08 -10.68
N GLY A 403 24.22 0.29 -9.36
CA GLY A 403 25.44 0.63 -8.63
C GLY A 403 26.17 -0.56 -8.03
N GLU A 404 25.67 -1.78 -8.25
CA GLU A 404 26.39 -3.05 -8.16
C GLU A 404 27.02 -3.39 -9.52
#